data_AF-A0A1G6HNF0-F1
#
_entry.id   AF-A0A1G6HNF0-F1
#
_cell.length_a   1.000
_cell.length_b   1.000
_cell.length_c   1.000
_cell.angle_alpha   90.00
_cell.angle_beta   90.00
_cell.angle_gamma   90.00
#
_symmetry.space_group_name_H-M   'P 1'
#
loop_
_entity.id
_entity.type
_entity.pdbx_description
1 polymer ?
#
loop_
_entity_poly.entity_id
_entity_poly.type
_entity_poly.pdbx_seq_one_letter_code
_entity_poly.pdbx_strand_id
1 'polypeptide(L)'
;MPVTAGRNDPCPCGSGKKYKKCCERVVAIQSAEQVREERERKAKSRLVTELNRWFEEVCSEEIDEIWDLRFKEFFHLPADKPIPANLTYTYRFWILFDAPCYHGQRPVEVWREQLSERTSESDRMAQELTEVHLCCYEVIEVGEGEARLRSLVEEKEFLVRLDEPIKEGMLMFARLSRLVNRYELFGPYTAFGVEMRGEILVHLNEQIQRKGDLKREYWQQNGMQVLGWLMKRARELENSDQPETLPEVIGDRGEDLKDLPKVAPIEDLFRMPTVPEEKASLPDVVGQQFQLFYDRYVSLFQEKTRELYQESLDLLKDYLSIRFGESFTWSLLDEQVLSHFFGVWYVDKGKGGPIRSRIFLNTLKGLFRWIREEAICDIYPTFASVYKESIQELPRAFEARRWLAENGLSKEMAPPFVEGIFQLGISSTGASLEIGGQWIPLQANIQSPPPAGLDNRFWVRGKLSPHPREARMVSVEAVYPYLRVFERELAE
;
A
#
# COMPACT_ATOMS: atom_id res chain seq x y z
N MET A 1 13.89 30.99 -12.59
CA MET A 1 12.81 30.91 -13.61
C MET A 1 13.38 30.23 -14.84
N PRO A 2 12.90 29.05 -15.26
CA PRO A 2 13.29 28.52 -16.56
C PRO A 2 12.69 29.41 -17.65
N VAL A 3 13.50 29.79 -18.64
CA VAL A 3 13.15 30.70 -19.72
C VAL A 3 11.93 30.15 -20.47
N THR A 4 10.77 30.80 -20.31
CA THR A 4 9.58 30.48 -21.09
C THR A 4 9.81 30.94 -22.52
N ALA A 5 10.15 29.99 -23.40
CA ALA A 5 10.28 30.27 -24.83
C ALA A 5 8.99 30.93 -25.36
N GLY A 6 9.13 32.09 -25.99
CA GLY A 6 8.02 32.83 -26.56
C GLY A 6 7.33 32.01 -27.65
N ARG A 7 6.03 32.23 -27.84
CA ARG A 7 5.17 31.47 -28.77
C ARG A 7 5.73 31.29 -30.20
N ASN A 8 6.54 32.24 -30.67
CA ASN A 8 7.15 32.22 -32.00
C ASN A 8 8.61 31.76 -32.03
N ASP A 9 9.22 31.51 -30.88
CA ASP A 9 10.64 31.15 -30.75
C ASP A 9 10.86 29.69 -31.18
N PRO A 10 12.10 29.29 -31.55
CA PRO A 10 12.43 27.89 -31.79
C PRO A 10 12.08 27.02 -30.58
N CYS A 11 11.41 25.87 -30.78
CA CYS A 11 11.03 25.03 -29.64
C CYS A 11 12.29 24.52 -28.93
N PRO A 12 12.36 24.61 -27.58
CA PRO A 12 13.48 24.10 -26.79
C PRO A 12 13.71 22.58 -26.89
N CYS A 13 12.79 21.80 -27.50
CA CYS A 13 13.00 20.37 -27.75
C CYS A 13 14.01 20.05 -28.86
N GLY A 14 14.61 21.07 -29.50
CA GLY A 14 15.61 20.88 -30.55
C GLY A 14 15.03 20.54 -31.93
N SER A 15 13.70 20.56 -32.10
CA SER A 15 13.05 20.22 -33.39
C SER A 15 13.24 21.25 -34.52
N GLY A 16 13.79 22.44 -34.22
CA GLY A 16 13.93 23.55 -35.18
C GLY A 16 12.61 24.25 -35.58
N LYS A 17 11.44 23.78 -35.11
CA LYS A 17 10.12 24.39 -35.39
C LYS A 17 9.77 25.47 -34.36
N LYS A 18 8.91 26.44 -34.72
CA LYS A 18 8.36 27.43 -33.76
C LYS A 18 7.59 26.74 -32.63
N TYR A 19 7.71 27.18 -31.38
CA TYR A 19 7.09 26.59 -30.19
C TYR A 19 5.58 26.32 -30.38
N LYS A 20 4.84 27.29 -30.94
CA LYS A 20 3.39 27.16 -31.24
C LYS A 20 3.00 26.13 -32.29
N LYS A 21 3.95 25.67 -33.10
CA LYS A 21 3.76 24.62 -34.11
C LYS A 21 4.36 23.29 -33.67
N CYS A 22 4.91 23.22 -32.46
CA CYS A 22 5.58 22.06 -31.92
C CYS A 22 5.05 21.76 -30.51
N CYS A 23 5.87 22.02 -29.50
CA CYS A 23 5.66 21.57 -28.13
C CYS A 23 4.41 22.18 -27.47
N GLU A 24 4.02 23.42 -27.81
CA GLU A 24 2.76 24.01 -27.31
C GLU A 24 1.53 23.20 -27.76
N ARG A 25 1.53 22.68 -29.01
CA ARG A 25 0.45 21.82 -29.49
C ARG A 25 0.49 20.45 -28.83
N VAL A 26 1.68 19.88 -28.62
CA VAL A 26 1.83 18.60 -27.92
C VAL A 26 1.30 18.71 -26.48
N VAL A 27 1.66 19.77 -25.76
CA VAL A 27 1.15 20.06 -24.40
C VAL A 27 -0.35 20.33 -24.40
N ALA A 28 -0.89 21.04 -25.41
CA ALA A 28 -2.33 21.25 -25.54
C ALA A 28 -3.10 19.96 -25.88
N ILE A 29 -2.51 19.04 -26.64
CA ILE A 29 -3.08 17.71 -26.94
C ILE A 29 -3.05 16.84 -25.69
N GLN A 30 -1.91 16.76 -24.99
CA GLN A 30 -1.76 16.00 -23.75
C GLN A 30 -2.72 16.47 -22.66
N SER A 31 -2.88 17.79 -22.48
CA SER A 31 -3.84 18.33 -21.52
C SER A 31 -5.30 18.08 -21.94
N ALA A 32 -5.63 18.11 -23.24
CA ALA A 32 -6.94 17.74 -23.73
C ALA A 32 -7.23 16.23 -23.59
N GLU A 33 -6.24 15.36 -23.79
CA GLU A 33 -6.33 13.91 -23.58
C GLU A 33 -6.57 13.60 -22.10
N GLN A 34 -5.79 14.19 -21.19
CA GLN A 34 -6.02 14.05 -19.74
C GLN A 34 -7.43 14.46 -19.31
N VAL A 35 -7.95 15.56 -19.85
CA VAL A 35 -9.33 16.00 -19.57
C VAL A 35 -10.37 15.02 -20.12
N ARG A 36 -10.14 14.41 -21.29
CA ARG A 36 -11.03 13.39 -21.86
C ARG A 36 -11.01 12.11 -21.05
N GLU A 37 -9.83 11.64 -20.68
CA GLU A 37 -9.63 10.47 -19.81
C GLU A 37 -10.36 10.64 -18.48
N GLU A 38 -10.20 11.80 -17.85
CA GLU A 38 -10.86 12.08 -16.57
C GLU A 38 -12.39 12.12 -16.68
N ARG A 39 -12.92 12.63 -17.80
CA ARG A 39 -14.37 12.60 -18.08
C ARG A 39 -14.86 11.17 -18.30
N GLU A 40 -14.15 10.37 -19.09
CA GLU A 40 -14.48 8.97 -19.34
C GLU A 40 -14.41 8.14 -18.06
N ARG A 41 -13.39 8.33 -17.22
CA ARG A 41 -13.27 7.70 -15.90
C ARG A 41 -14.45 8.03 -14.99
N LYS A 42 -14.83 9.31 -14.91
CA LYS A 42 -16.00 9.76 -14.14
C LYS A 42 -17.30 9.18 -14.66
N ALA A 43 -17.48 9.11 -15.98
CA ALA A 43 -18.66 8.51 -16.59
C ALA A 43 -18.73 7.00 -16.30
N LYS A 44 -17.62 6.26 -16.47
CA LYS A 44 -17.53 4.84 -16.12
C LYS A 44 -17.80 4.59 -14.63
N SER A 45 -17.23 5.40 -13.74
CA SER A 45 -17.49 5.29 -12.30
C SER A 45 -18.98 5.46 -11.96
N ARG A 46 -19.70 6.35 -12.63
CA ARG A 46 -21.16 6.49 -12.45
C ARG A 46 -21.91 5.24 -12.91
N LEU A 47 -21.57 4.71 -14.08
CA LEU A 47 -22.15 3.48 -14.62
C LEU A 47 -21.93 2.28 -13.69
N VAL A 48 -20.73 2.15 -13.09
CA VAL A 48 -20.46 1.10 -12.09
C VAL A 48 -21.32 1.28 -10.84
N THR A 49 -21.49 2.51 -10.36
CA THR A 49 -22.38 2.80 -9.22
C THR A 49 -23.84 2.48 -9.53
N GLU A 50 -24.30 2.75 -10.76
CA GLU A 50 -25.65 2.40 -11.23
C GLU A 50 -25.84 0.89 -11.33
N LEU A 51 -24.87 0.16 -11.91
CA LEU A 51 -24.85 -1.30 -11.95
C LEU A 51 -24.90 -1.90 -10.55
N ASN A 52 -24.09 -1.38 -9.62
CA ASN A 52 -24.02 -1.84 -8.24
C ASN A 52 -25.39 -1.69 -7.54
N ARG A 53 -26.01 -0.51 -7.67
CA ARG A 53 -27.34 -0.21 -7.10
C ARG A 53 -28.42 -1.09 -7.71
N TRP A 54 -28.45 -1.20 -9.04
CA TRP A 54 -29.38 -2.08 -9.73
C TRP A 54 -29.25 -3.51 -9.25
N PHE A 55 -28.02 -4.02 -9.10
CA PHE A 55 -27.81 -5.38 -8.63
C PHE A 55 -28.27 -5.56 -7.17
N GLU A 56 -28.06 -4.58 -6.30
CA GLU A 56 -28.59 -4.60 -4.93
C GLU A 56 -30.13 -4.66 -4.89
N GLU A 57 -30.81 -4.07 -5.86
CA GLU A 57 -32.27 -4.10 -5.96
C GLU A 57 -32.81 -5.44 -6.48
N VAL A 58 -32.06 -6.12 -7.37
CA VAL A 58 -32.51 -7.38 -8.00
C VAL A 58 -31.90 -8.65 -7.41
N CYS A 59 -30.83 -8.54 -6.62
CA CYS A 59 -30.17 -9.69 -6.00
C CYS A 59 -31.05 -10.27 -4.89
N SER A 60 -31.51 -11.51 -5.06
CA SER A 60 -32.20 -12.23 -3.99
C SER A 60 -31.21 -12.75 -2.94
N GLU A 61 -31.72 -13.01 -1.73
CA GLU A 61 -30.93 -13.67 -0.66
C GLU A 61 -30.35 -15.02 -1.15
N GLU A 62 -31.12 -15.77 -1.94
CA GLU A 62 -30.67 -17.04 -2.55
C GLU A 62 -29.45 -16.86 -3.46
N ILE A 63 -29.42 -15.80 -4.29
CA ILE A 63 -28.26 -15.51 -5.13
C ILE A 63 -27.05 -15.15 -4.26
N ASP A 64 -27.24 -14.28 -3.25
CA ASP A 64 -26.13 -13.88 -2.40
C ASP A 64 -25.54 -15.07 -1.63
N GLU A 65 -26.37 -15.92 -1.02
CA GLU A 65 -25.93 -17.10 -0.27
C GLU A 65 -25.16 -18.11 -1.15
N ILE A 66 -25.68 -18.45 -2.33
CA ILE A 66 -25.03 -19.41 -3.23
C ILE A 66 -23.66 -18.91 -3.69
N TRP A 67 -23.58 -17.64 -4.06
CA TRP A 67 -22.37 -17.07 -4.63
C TRP A 67 -21.35 -16.65 -3.56
N ASP A 68 -21.79 -16.30 -2.35
CA ASP A 68 -20.95 -16.15 -1.17
C ASP A 68 -20.26 -17.48 -0.80
N LEU A 69 -21.01 -18.58 -0.69
CA LEU A 69 -20.45 -19.91 -0.43
C LEU A 69 -19.47 -20.33 -1.52
N ARG A 70 -19.82 -20.12 -2.79
CA ARG A 70 -18.94 -20.45 -3.92
C ARG A 70 -17.65 -19.64 -3.90
N PHE A 71 -17.72 -18.35 -3.57
CA PHE A 71 -16.53 -17.52 -3.41
C PHE A 71 -15.64 -18.03 -2.27
N LYS A 72 -16.25 -18.38 -1.13
CA LYS A 72 -15.53 -18.96 0.00
C LYS A 72 -14.83 -20.26 -0.37
N GLU A 73 -15.47 -21.13 -1.13
CA GLU A 73 -14.85 -22.36 -1.65
C GLU A 73 -13.61 -22.06 -2.50
N PHE A 74 -13.68 -21.09 -3.41
CA PHE A 74 -12.56 -20.70 -4.27
C PHE A 74 -11.34 -20.21 -3.47
N PHE A 75 -11.56 -19.48 -2.39
CA PHE A 75 -10.49 -18.94 -1.54
C PHE A 75 -10.18 -19.81 -0.31
N HIS A 76 -10.77 -21.00 -0.20
CA HIS A 76 -10.62 -21.91 0.94
C HIS A 76 -10.98 -21.28 2.29
N LEU A 77 -12.06 -20.49 2.30
CA LEU A 77 -12.57 -19.80 3.48
C LEU A 77 -13.63 -20.65 4.21
N PRO A 78 -13.78 -20.51 5.54
CA PRO A 78 -14.84 -21.19 6.29
C PRO A 78 -16.23 -20.74 5.84
N ALA A 79 -17.12 -21.70 5.57
CA ALA A 79 -18.49 -21.43 5.08
C ALA A 79 -19.33 -20.60 6.08
N ASP A 80 -19.12 -20.83 7.38
CA ASP A 80 -19.84 -20.23 8.49
C ASP A 80 -19.37 -18.82 8.86
N LYS A 81 -18.24 -18.35 8.31
CA LYS A 81 -17.70 -17.02 8.57
C LYS A 81 -17.97 -16.07 7.41
N PRO A 82 -18.15 -14.76 7.64
CA PRO A 82 -18.30 -13.80 6.54
C PRO A 82 -17.03 -13.73 5.68
N ILE A 83 -17.19 -13.33 4.41
CA ILE A 83 -16.04 -13.03 3.53
C ILE A 83 -15.16 -11.96 4.21
N PRO A 84 -13.83 -12.19 4.34
CA PRO A 84 -12.91 -11.24 4.93
C PRO A 84 -12.95 -9.87 4.27
N ALA A 85 -12.82 -8.80 5.07
CA ALA A 85 -12.93 -7.42 4.60
C ALA A 85 -11.96 -7.06 3.43
N ASN A 86 -10.77 -7.66 3.42
CA ASN A 86 -9.79 -7.48 2.33
C ASN A 86 -10.20 -8.13 1.01
N LEU A 87 -11.13 -9.09 1.03
CA LEU A 87 -11.68 -9.76 -0.15
C LEU A 87 -13.07 -9.25 -0.53
N THR A 88 -13.72 -8.42 0.29
CA THR A 88 -15.05 -7.87 0.01
C THR A 88 -15.11 -7.14 -1.33
N TYR A 89 -14.10 -6.33 -1.65
CA TYR A 89 -14.07 -5.61 -2.94
C TYR A 89 -13.82 -6.55 -4.12
N THR A 90 -13.00 -7.58 -3.92
CA THR A 90 -12.76 -8.66 -4.92
C THR A 90 -14.02 -9.46 -5.18
N TYR A 91 -14.75 -9.85 -4.13
CA TYR A 91 -16.05 -10.51 -4.22
C TYR A 91 -17.05 -9.62 -4.97
N ARG A 92 -17.14 -8.33 -4.61
CA ARG A 92 -18.10 -7.41 -5.24
C ARG A 92 -17.84 -7.21 -6.73
N PHE A 93 -16.59 -7.09 -7.15
CA PHE A 93 -16.26 -6.98 -8.57
C PHE A 93 -16.49 -8.31 -9.30
N TRP A 94 -16.19 -9.43 -8.67
CA TRP A 94 -16.44 -10.73 -9.24
C TRP A 94 -17.92 -11.01 -9.48
N ILE A 95 -18.77 -10.73 -8.50
CA ILE A 95 -20.21 -10.96 -8.65
C ILE A 95 -20.79 -10.07 -9.76
N LEU A 96 -20.32 -8.84 -9.91
CA LEU A 96 -20.84 -7.90 -10.92
C LEU A 96 -20.35 -8.18 -12.35
N PHE A 97 -19.07 -8.53 -12.52
CA PHE A 97 -18.41 -8.54 -13.84
C PHE A 97 -18.09 -9.95 -14.38
N ASP A 98 -18.08 -10.97 -13.54
CA ASP A 98 -17.56 -12.29 -13.91
C ASP A 98 -18.53 -13.43 -13.61
N ALA A 99 -19.18 -13.38 -12.44
CA ALA A 99 -20.07 -14.44 -11.99
C ALA A 99 -21.38 -14.46 -12.83
N PRO A 100 -21.74 -15.58 -13.47
CA PRO A 100 -23.03 -15.73 -14.13
C PRO A 100 -24.16 -15.97 -13.11
N CYS A 101 -24.32 -15.05 -12.15
CA CYS A 101 -25.15 -15.25 -10.96
C CYS A 101 -26.62 -14.84 -11.14
N TYR A 102 -26.95 -14.11 -12.19
CA TYR A 102 -28.30 -13.61 -12.43
C TYR A 102 -28.87 -14.26 -13.70
N HIS A 103 -29.80 -15.21 -13.53
CA HIS A 103 -30.36 -16.03 -14.61
C HIS A 103 -29.31 -16.73 -15.50
N GLY A 104 -28.17 -17.12 -14.91
CA GLY A 104 -27.06 -17.74 -15.63
C GLY A 104 -26.25 -16.78 -16.51
N GLN A 105 -26.46 -15.48 -16.37
CA GLN A 105 -25.74 -14.41 -17.07
C GLN A 105 -25.02 -13.51 -16.07
N ARG A 106 -24.05 -12.73 -16.56
CA ARG A 106 -23.31 -11.79 -15.70
C ARG A 106 -24.18 -10.56 -15.43
N PRO A 107 -24.25 -10.06 -14.19
CA PRO A 107 -25.04 -8.88 -13.85
C PRO A 107 -24.81 -7.68 -14.78
N VAL A 108 -23.56 -7.40 -15.14
CA VAL A 108 -23.22 -6.31 -16.07
C VAL A 108 -23.88 -6.44 -17.46
N GLU A 109 -24.08 -7.67 -17.96
CA GLU A 109 -24.72 -7.92 -19.26
C GLU A 109 -26.21 -7.62 -19.19
N VAL A 110 -26.88 -8.13 -18.16
CA VAL A 110 -28.33 -7.97 -17.98
C VAL A 110 -28.68 -6.52 -17.65
N TRP A 111 -27.90 -5.87 -16.78
CA TRP A 111 -28.05 -4.45 -16.49
C TRP A 111 -27.94 -3.59 -17.75
N ARG A 112 -26.97 -3.90 -18.63
CA ARG A 112 -26.77 -3.22 -19.91
C ARG A 112 -27.98 -3.35 -20.83
N GLU A 113 -28.77 -4.41 -20.76
CA GLU A 113 -30.01 -4.54 -21.54
C GLU A 113 -31.15 -3.68 -20.99
N GLN A 114 -31.15 -3.39 -19.68
CA GLN A 114 -32.23 -2.67 -18.99
C GLN A 114 -32.05 -1.14 -18.94
N LEU A 115 -30.89 -0.62 -19.35
CA LEU A 115 -30.60 0.81 -19.44
C LEU A 115 -31.52 1.52 -20.47
N SER A 116 -32.47 2.32 -19.98
CA SER A 116 -33.58 2.91 -20.76
C SER A 116 -33.32 4.31 -21.37
N GLU A 117 -32.36 5.08 -20.85
CA GLU A 117 -32.00 6.42 -21.38
C GLU A 117 -30.52 6.46 -21.77
N ARG A 118 -30.20 6.73 -23.05
CA ARG A 118 -28.80 6.71 -23.51
C ARG A 118 -28.41 7.93 -24.34
N THR A 119 -27.30 8.55 -23.95
CA THR A 119 -26.43 9.21 -24.91
C THR A 119 -25.62 8.15 -25.65
N SER A 120 -25.17 8.42 -26.88
CA SER A 120 -24.31 7.49 -27.63
C SER A 120 -22.99 7.17 -26.91
N GLU A 121 -22.53 8.06 -26.04
CA GLU A 121 -21.31 7.90 -25.26
C GLU A 121 -21.51 6.95 -24.07
N SER A 122 -22.59 7.11 -23.30
CA SER A 122 -22.94 6.21 -22.19
C SER A 122 -23.19 4.78 -22.67
N ASP A 123 -23.87 4.63 -23.82
CA ASP A 123 -24.14 3.31 -24.42
C ASP A 123 -22.84 2.57 -24.78
N ARG A 124 -21.91 3.28 -25.42
CA ARG A 124 -20.58 2.73 -25.75
C ARG A 124 -19.82 2.31 -24.49
N MET A 125 -19.82 3.12 -23.44
CA MET A 125 -19.12 2.79 -22.20
C MET A 125 -19.76 1.61 -21.47
N ALA A 126 -21.09 1.51 -21.46
CA ALA A 126 -21.79 0.35 -20.90
C ALA A 126 -21.47 -0.94 -21.68
N GLN A 127 -21.38 -0.87 -23.01
CA GLN A 127 -20.91 -2.00 -23.83
C GLN A 127 -19.45 -2.38 -23.51
N GLU A 128 -18.56 -1.42 -23.26
CA GLU A 128 -17.19 -1.74 -22.86
C GLU A 128 -17.12 -2.43 -21.50
N LEU A 129 -18.01 -2.08 -20.57
CA LEU A 129 -18.07 -2.73 -19.26
C LEU A 129 -18.45 -4.20 -19.34
N THR A 130 -19.22 -4.64 -20.37
CA THR A 130 -19.53 -6.07 -20.54
C THR A 130 -18.32 -6.88 -21.00
N GLU A 131 -17.32 -6.25 -21.61
CA GLU A 131 -16.07 -6.92 -22.01
C GLU A 131 -15.05 -7.03 -20.87
N VAL A 132 -15.25 -6.28 -19.78
CA VAL A 132 -14.41 -6.36 -18.58
C VAL A 132 -14.60 -7.74 -17.94
N HIS A 133 -13.50 -8.43 -17.70
CA HIS A 133 -13.45 -9.71 -17.02
C HIS A 133 -12.08 -9.91 -16.38
N LEU A 134 -12.03 -10.71 -15.31
CA LEU A 134 -10.80 -11.07 -14.62
C LEU A 134 -9.95 -11.92 -15.57
N CYS A 135 -8.69 -11.56 -15.74
CA CYS A 135 -7.72 -12.32 -16.53
C CYS A 135 -6.38 -12.40 -15.81
N CYS A 136 -5.56 -13.39 -16.17
CA CYS A 136 -4.18 -13.48 -15.72
C CYS A 136 -3.24 -12.97 -16.82
N TYR A 137 -2.35 -12.06 -16.46
CA TYR A 137 -1.40 -11.43 -17.33
C TYR A 137 0.03 -11.66 -16.86
N GLU A 138 0.95 -11.87 -17.79
CA GLU A 138 2.38 -11.79 -17.56
C GLU A 138 2.89 -10.37 -17.88
N VAL A 139 3.70 -9.81 -17.00
CA VAL A 139 4.33 -8.50 -17.20
C VAL A 139 5.54 -8.70 -18.10
N ILE A 140 5.46 -8.23 -19.34
CA ILE A 140 6.51 -8.44 -20.35
C ILE A 140 7.54 -7.30 -20.34
N GLU A 141 7.09 -6.08 -20.11
CA GLU A 141 7.96 -4.89 -20.12
C GLU A 141 7.42 -3.86 -19.11
N VAL A 142 8.32 -3.21 -18.37
CA VAL A 142 7.97 -2.12 -17.44
C VAL A 142 8.66 -0.82 -17.87
N GLY A 143 7.85 0.20 -18.16
CA GLY A 143 8.30 1.55 -18.49
C GLY A 143 8.00 2.57 -17.38
N GLU A 144 8.19 3.86 -17.68
CA GLU A 144 7.87 4.95 -16.75
C GLU A 144 6.35 5.15 -16.62
N GLY A 145 5.73 4.54 -15.60
CA GLY A 145 4.30 4.67 -15.30
C GLY A 145 3.38 3.85 -16.23
N GLU A 146 3.95 2.99 -17.07
CA GLU A 146 3.22 2.08 -17.96
C GLU A 146 3.89 0.70 -17.93
N ALA A 147 3.11 -0.37 -18.14
CA ALA A 147 3.64 -1.71 -18.36
C ALA A 147 2.91 -2.40 -19.52
N ARG A 148 3.63 -3.29 -20.22
CA ARG A 148 3.05 -4.16 -21.23
C ARG A 148 2.70 -5.51 -20.61
N LEU A 149 1.42 -5.83 -20.63
CA LEU A 149 0.85 -7.05 -20.05
C LEU A 149 0.44 -8.01 -21.17
N ARG A 150 0.85 -9.28 -21.13
CA ARG A 150 0.38 -10.32 -22.05
C ARG A 150 -0.63 -11.22 -21.35
N SER A 151 -1.83 -11.36 -21.91
CA SER A 151 -2.82 -12.29 -21.39
C SER A 151 -2.37 -13.74 -21.59
N LEU A 152 -2.38 -14.54 -20.53
CA LEU A 152 -2.12 -15.98 -20.59
C LEU A 152 -3.28 -16.79 -21.19
N VAL A 153 -4.40 -16.12 -21.49
CA VAL A 153 -5.64 -16.76 -22.01
C VAL A 153 -5.85 -16.39 -23.47
N GLU A 154 -5.71 -15.10 -23.79
CA GLU A 154 -5.98 -14.58 -25.13
C GLU A 154 -4.72 -14.40 -25.98
N GLU A 155 -3.52 -14.57 -25.41
CA GLU A 155 -2.21 -14.28 -26.05
C GLU A 155 -2.13 -12.88 -26.68
N LYS A 156 -2.93 -11.93 -26.14
CA LYS A 156 -2.93 -10.53 -26.53
C LYS A 156 -2.12 -9.70 -25.56
N GLU A 157 -1.49 -8.66 -26.09
CA GLU A 157 -0.72 -7.69 -25.32
C GLU A 157 -1.50 -6.39 -25.12
N PHE A 158 -1.39 -5.84 -23.92
CA PHE A 158 -2.08 -4.63 -23.50
C PHE A 158 -1.06 -3.65 -22.92
N LEU A 159 -1.09 -2.41 -23.38
CA LEU A 159 -0.35 -1.31 -22.75
C LEU A 159 -1.23 -0.72 -21.65
N VAL A 160 -0.78 -0.87 -20.40
CA VAL A 160 -1.54 -0.51 -19.21
C VAL A 160 -0.80 0.55 -18.41
N ARG A 161 -1.49 1.60 -18.00
CA ARG A 161 -0.92 2.58 -17.06
C ARG A 161 -0.84 1.97 -15.65
N LEU A 162 0.36 1.91 -15.09
CA LEU A 162 0.66 1.25 -13.82
C LEU A 162 1.67 2.11 -13.04
N ASP A 163 1.23 2.67 -11.92
CA ASP A 163 2.06 3.50 -11.03
C ASP A 163 2.65 2.70 -9.84
N GLU A 164 2.52 1.37 -9.88
CA GLU A 164 2.86 0.44 -8.80
C GLU A 164 4.19 -0.29 -9.05
N PRO A 165 4.90 -0.75 -8.00
CA PRO A 165 6.20 -1.41 -8.15
C PRO A 165 6.02 -2.84 -8.71
N ILE A 166 5.93 -2.94 -10.03
CA ILE A 166 5.81 -4.19 -10.78
C ILE A 166 7.14 -4.46 -11.49
N LYS A 167 7.52 -5.74 -11.59
CA LYS A 167 8.71 -6.18 -12.32
C LYS A 167 8.32 -7.05 -13.50
N GLU A 168 9.17 -7.05 -14.52
CA GLU A 168 9.08 -8.01 -15.62
C GLU A 168 9.08 -9.45 -15.10
N GLY A 169 8.26 -10.30 -15.73
CA GLY A 169 8.03 -11.68 -15.35
C GLY A 169 7.01 -11.90 -14.23
N MET A 170 6.55 -10.84 -13.55
CA MET A 170 5.47 -10.97 -12.56
C MET A 170 4.15 -11.36 -13.23
N LEU A 171 3.30 -12.04 -12.47
CA LEU A 171 1.95 -12.38 -12.90
C LEU A 171 0.94 -11.45 -12.23
N MET A 172 -0.11 -11.07 -12.97
CA MET A 172 -1.16 -10.19 -12.47
C MET A 172 -2.53 -10.76 -12.78
N PHE A 173 -3.34 -10.96 -11.75
CA PHE A 173 -4.78 -11.17 -11.89
C PHE A 173 -5.46 -9.81 -11.82
N ALA A 174 -5.98 -9.36 -12.95
CA ALA A 174 -6.55 -8.03 -13.08
C ALA A 174 -7.74 -8.02 -14.05
N ARG A 175 -8.54 -6.97 -13.95
CA ARG A 175 -9.50 -6.59 -14.98
C ARG A 175 -8.96 -5.36 -15.67
N LEU A 176 -9.03 -5.32 -17.00
CA LEU A 176 -8.60 -4.16 -17.78
C LEU A 176 -9.83 -3.47 -18.39
N SER A 177 -9.87 -2.15 -18.29
CA SER A 177 -10.84 -1.33 -19.04
C SER A 177 -10.09 -0.42 -20.00
N ARG A 178 -10.68 -0.22 -21.18
CA ARG A 178 -10.15 0.72 -22.18
C ARG A 178 -10.32 2.14 -21.67
N LEU A 179 -9.33 3.00 -21.88
CA LEU A 179 -9.43 4.44 -21.60
C LEU A 179 -8.83 5.20 -22.77
N VAL A 180 -9.70 5.79 -23.59
CA VAL A 180 -9.33 6.55 -24.81
C VAL A 180 -8.44 5.73 -25.78
N ASN A 181 -7.12 5.69 -25.58
CA ASN A 181 -6.13 5.03 -26.46
C ASN A 181 -5.28 3.96 -25.76
N ARG A 182 -5.50 3.69 -24.47
CA ARG A 182 -4.76 2.68 -23.69
C ARG A 182 -5.69 1.91 -22.76
N TYR A 183 -5.14 1.00 -21.94
CA TYR A 183 -5.88 0.29 -20.91
C TYR A 183 -5.48 0.78 -19.51
N GLU A 184 -6.40 0.66 -18.55
CA GLU A 184 -6.14 0.87 -17.12
C GLU A 184 -6.66 -0.32 -16.31
N LEU A 185 -6.07 -0.52 -15.13
CA LEU A 185 -6.61 -1.45 -14.15
C LEU A 185 -8.02 -1.04 -13.74
N PHE A 186 -8.93 -2.01 -13.66
CA PHE A 186 -10.32 -1.79 -13.35
C PHE A 186 -10.74 -2.58 -12.10
N GLY A 187 -10.78 -1.90 -10.97
CA GLY A 187 -11.08 -2.54 -9.68
C GLY A 187 -9.89 -3.26 -9.07
N PRO A 188 -10.11 -4.25 -8.18
CA PRO A 188 -9.05 -4.94 -7.47
C PRO A 188 -8.22 -5.82 -8.42
N TYR A 189 -6.92 -5.87 -8.17
CA TYR A 189 -5.99 -6.78 -8.82
C TYR A 189 -5.13 -7.49 -7.76
N THR A 190 -4.43 -8.54 -8.17
CA THR A 190 -3.46 -9.26 -7.34
C THR A 190 -2.25 -9.60 -8.18
N ALA A 191 -1.05 -9.29 -7.69
CA ALA A 191 0.20 -9.60 -8.36
C ALA A 191 0.97 -10.70 -7.63
N PHE A 192 1.71 -11.50 -8.38
CA PHE A 192 2.54 -12.59 -7.89
C PHE A 192 3.95 -12.45 -8.47
N GLY A 193 4.95 -12.86 -7.70
CA GLY A 193 6.34 -12.88 -8.15
C GLY A 193 6.58 -13.88 -9.28
N VAL A 194 7.77 -13.78 -9.87
CA VAL A 194 8.18 -14.56 -11.06
C VAL A 194 8.20 -16.07 -10.75
N GLU A 195 8.46 -16.43 -9.50
CA GLU A 195 8.46 -17.80 -8.99
C GLU A 195 7.11 -18.51 -9.17
N MET A 196 6.00 -17.76 -9.11
CA MET A 196 4.65 -18.33 -9.26
C MET A 196 4.30 -18.69 -10.71
N ARG A 197 5.13 -18.30 -11.67
CA ARG A 197 4.94 -18.61 -13.09
C ARG A 197 4.98 -20.10 -13.38
N GLY A 198 5.89 -20.84 -12.74
CA GLY A 198 5.95 -22.29 -12.89
C GLY A 198 4.67 -22.95 -12.38
N GLU A 199 4.23 -22.55 -11.18
CA GLU A 199 3.05 -23.10 -10.50
C GLU A 199 1.77 -22.89 -11.30
N ILE A 200 1.52 -21.67 -11.80
CA ILE A 200 0.32 -21.41 -12.60
C ILE A 200 0.35 -22.19 -13.91
N LEU A 201 1.50 -22.30 -14.59
CA LEU A 201 1.59 -23.01 -15.86
C LEU A 201 1.39 -24.51 -15.67
N VAL A 202 1.88 -25.09 -14.58
CA VAL A 202 1.60 -26.49 -14.21
C VAL A 202 0.10 -26.68 -13.96
N HIS A 203 -0.50 -25.83 -13.12
CA HIS A 203 -1.93 -25.88 -12.82
C HIS A 203 -2.80 -25.76 -14.07
N LEU A 204 -2.47 -24.81 -14.95
CA LEU A 204 -3.18 -24.59 -16.19
C LEU A 204 -2.95 -25.75 -17.18
N ASN A 205 -1.74 -26.29 -17.29
CA ASN A 205 -1.46 -27.44 -18.15
C ASN A 205 -2.23 -28.70 -17.74
N GLU A 206 -2.34 -28.98 -16.44
CA GLU A 206 -3.16 -30.10 -15.93
C GLU A 206 -4.64 -29.98 -16.36
N GLN A 207 -5.14 -28.74 -16.49
CA GLN A 207 -6.51 -28.44 -16.90
C GLN A 207 -6.67 -28.44 -18.42
N ILE A 208 -5.68 -27.92 -19.16
CA ILE A 208 -5.58 -27.93 -20.64
C ILE A 208 -5.53 -29.37 -21.16
N GLN A 209 -4.72 -30.25 -20.54
CA GLN A 209 -4.64 -31.65 -20.95
C GLN A 209 -5.97 -32.42 -20.79
N ARG A 210 -6.88 -31.95 -19.93
CA ARG A 210 -8.22 -32.54 -19.74
C ARG A 210 -9.28 -32.00 -20.70
N LYS A 211 -9.12 -30.80 -21.28
CA LYS A 211 -10.17 -30.09 -22.04
C LYS A 211 -9.75 -29.44 -23.39
N GLY A 212 -8.47 -29.49 -23.77
CA GLY A 212 -7.92 -28.77 -24.94
C GLY A 212 -7.42 -27.36 -24.58
N ASP A 213 -7.30 -26.46 -25.57
CA ASP A 213 -6.80 -25.08 -25.38
C ASP A 213 -7.53 -24.31 -24.25
N LEU A 214 -6.82 -23.37 -23.60
CA LEU A 214 -7.39 -22.42 -22.65
C LEU A 214 -8.37 -21.47 -23.36
N LYS A 215 -9.62 -21.90 -23.51
CA LYS A 215 -10.68 -21.06 -24.09
C LYS A 215 -11.11 -19.99 -23.10
N ARG A 216 -11.47 -18.81 -23.61
CA ARG A 216 -12.07 -17.69 -22.87
C ARG A 216 -13.21 -18.13 -21.93
N GLU A 217 -14.02 -19.08 -22.39
CA GLU A 217 -15.15 -19.69 -21.66
C GLU A 217 -14.71 -20.42 -20.37
N TYR A 218 -13.60 -21.16 -20.41
CA TYR A 218 -13.06 -21.80 -19.21
C TYR A 218 -12.62 -20.75 -18.19
N TRP A 219 -11.91 -19.73 -18.67
CA TRP A 219 -11.38 -18.70 -17.78
C TRP A 219 -12.48 -17.87 -17.14
N GLN A 220 -13.54 -17.53 -17.87
CA GLN A 220 -14.70 -16.83 -17.31
C GLN A 220 -15.34 -17.60 -16.14
N GLN A 221 -15.36 -18.94 -16.20
CA GLN A 221 -15.94 -19.78 -15.15
C GLN A 221 -14.99 -20.09 -14.00
N ASN A 222 -13.69 -20.15 -14.26
CA ASN A 222 -12.71 -20.72 -13.33
C ASN A 222 -11.60 -19.74 -12.91
N GLY A 223 -11.48 -18.57 -13.55
CA GLY A 223 -10.39 -17.62 -13.30
C GLY A 223 -10.31 -17.16 -11.84
N MET A 224 -11.45 -17.02 -11.17
CA MET A 224 -11.48 -16.70 -9.74
C MET A 224 -11.01 -17.86 -8.86
N GLN A 225 -11.36 -19.09 -9.22
CA GLN A 225 -10.87 -20.29 -8.54
C GLN A 225 -9.35 -20.45 -8.73
N VAL A 226 -8.83 -20.16 -9.92
CA VAL A 226 -7.39 -20.17 -10.20
C VAL A 226 -6.68 -19.13 -9.35
N LEU A 227 -7.24 -17.92 -9.20
CA LEU A 227 -6.69 -16.91 -8.30
C LEU A 227 -6.64 -17.42 -6.84
N GLY A 228 -7.75 -17.96 -6.33
CA GLY A 228 -7.80 -18.49 -4.97
C GLY A 228 -6.81 -19.64 -4.73
N TRP A 229 -6.67 -20.54 -5.71
CA TRP A 229 -5.66 -21.61 -5.69
C TRP A 229 -4.24 -21.04 -5.66
N LEU A 230 -3.93 -20.07 -6.52
CA LEU A 230 -2.59 -19.48 -6.61
C LEU A 230 -2.24 -18.70 -5.34
N MET A 231 -3.21 -18.01 -4.72
CA MET A 231 -3.03 -17.38 -3.41
C MET A 231 -2.73 -18.39 -2.31
N LYS A 232 -3.40 -19.55 -2.31
CA LYS A 232 -3.06 -20.64 -1.40
C LYS A 232 -1.66 -21.18 -1.66
N ARG A 233 -1.30 -21.40 -2.93
CA ARG A 233 0.00 -21.93 -3.33
C ARG A 233 1.14 -20.99 -2.98
N ALA A 234 0.96 -19.69 -3.16
CA ALA A 234 1.93 -18.67 -2.75
C ALA A 234 2.18 -18.73 -1.22
N ARG A 235 1.11 -18.85 -0.41
CA ARG A 235 1.24 -19.04 1.04
C ARG A 235 1.96 -20.34 1.41
N GLU A 236 1.67 -21.43 0.69
CA GLU A 236 2.36 -22.72 0.90
C GLU A 236 3.87 -22.62 0.60
N LEU A 237 4.24 -21.92 -0.48
CA LEU A 237 5.64 -21.71 -0.85
C LEU A 237 6.38 -20.80 0.12
N GLU A 238 5.75 -19.69 0.55
CA GLU A 238 6.26 -18.82 1.60
C GLU A 238 6.49 -19.57 2.93
N ASN A 239 5.62 -20.55 3.23
CA ASN A 239 5.77 -21.42 4.41
C ASN A 239 6.80 -22.54 4.20
N SER A 240 7.05 -22.99 2.96
CA SER A 240 8.05 -24.03 2.65
C SER A 240 9.49 -23.48 2.52
N ASP A 241 9.63 -22.20 2.18
CA ASP A 241 10.91 -21.48 2.23
C ASP A 241 11.28 -21.06 3.66
N GLN A 242 10.41 -21.32 4.64
CA GLN A 242 10.85 -21.44 6.03
C GLN A 242 11.56 -22.79 6.17
N PRO A 243 12.83 -22.84 6.63
CA PRO A 243 13.54 -24.10 6.79
C PRO A 243 12.71 -25.08 7.62
N GLU A 244 12.37 -26.22 7.01
CA GLU A 244 11.60 -27.27 7.65
C GLU A 244 12.29 -27.75 8.94
N THR A 245 11.45 -27.88 9.98
CA THR A 245 11.66 -28.56 11.27
C THR A 245 12.44 -27.80 12.35
N LEU A 246 11.67 -27.05 13.15
CA LEU A 246 11.88 -26.98 14.59
C LEU A 246 11.99 -28.42 15.14
N PRO A 247 13.03 -28.77 15.92
CA PRO A 247 13.10 -30.07 16.57
C PRO A 247 11.89 -30.27 17.49
N GLU A 248 11.36 -31.50 17.47
CA GLU A 248 10.38 -31.97 18.43
C GLU A 248 10.78 -31.61 19.86
N VAL A 249 9.74 -31.30 20.64
CA VAL A 249 9.75 -31.08 22.08
C VAL A 249 10.62 -32.14 22.77
N ILE A 250 11.83 -31.76 23.19
CA ILE A 250 12.60 -32.49 24.19
C ILE A 250 12.72 -31.60 25.43
N GLY A 251 11.96 -32.01 26.45
CA GLY A 251 12.44 -32.04 27.83
C GLY A 251 12.62 -30.72 28.55
N ASP A 252 11.60 -30.37 29.34
CA ASP A 252 11.72 -30.01 30.75
C ASP A 252 13.13 -29.56 31.20
N ARG A 253 13.43 -28.29 30.99
CA ARG A 253 14.40 -27.56 31.80
C ARG A 253 13.77 -26.25 32.21
N GLY A 254 13.33 -26.20 33.47
CA GLY A 254 13.07 -24.96 34.16
C GLY A 254 14.37 -24.19 34.30
N GLU A 255 14.59 -23.23 33.40
CA GLU A 255 15.47 -22.11 33.66
C GLU A 255 14.59 -20.92 34.04
N ASP A 256 14.84 -20.37 35.23
CA ASP A 256 14.16 -19.19 35.75
C ASP A 256 14.39 -18.01 34.78
N LEU A 257 13.30 -17.43 34.25
CA LEU A 257 13.28 -16.26 33.34
C LEU A 257 13.87 -14.96 33.92
N LYS A 258 14.49 -15.01 35.10
CA LYS A 258 15.19 -13.86 35.71
C LYS A 258 16.56 -13.60 35.08
N ASP A 259 17.12 -14.58 34.35
CA ASP A 259 18.44 -14.50 33.72
C ASP A 259 18.39 -14.36 32.18
N LEU A 260 17.27 -13.85 31.63
CA LEU A 260 17.23 -13.49 30.21
C LEU A 260 18.35 -12.48 29.90
N PRO A 261 19.19 -12.73 28.87
CA PRO A 261 20.23 -11.78 28.49
C PRO A 261 19.58 -10.44 28.17
N LYS A 262 20.05 -9.38 28.83
CA LYS A 262 19.67 -8.00 28.49
C LYS A 262 19.95 -7.83 27.00
N VAL A 263 18.90 -7.71 26.20
CA VAL A 263 19.00 -7.42 24.77
C VAL A 263 19.94 -6.21 24.64
N ALA A 264 20.93 -6.30 23.76
CA ALA A 264 21.82 -5.18 23.44
C ALA A 264 20.98 -3.91 23.19
N PRO A 265 21.44 -2.70 23.54
CA PRO A 265 20.56 -1.54 23.62
C PRO A 265 20.10 -1.09 22.22
N ILE A 266 18.97 -1.66 21.76
CA ILE A 266 18.17 -1.18 20.63
C ILE A 266 17.78 0.29 20.82
N GLU A 267 17.84 0.81 22.05
CA GLU A 267 17.67 2.23 22.38
C GLU A 267 18.53 3.17 21.54
N ASP A 268 19.72 2.75 21.10
CA ASP A 268 20.59 3.61 20.29
C ASP A 268 20.01 3.90 18.90
N LEU A 269 19.21 2.99 18.32
CA LEU A 269 18.48 3.21 17.04
C LEU A 269 17.40 4.30 17.16
N PHE A 270 16.89 4.51 18.37
CA PHE A 270 15.84 5.49 18.66
C PHE A 270 16.41 6.83 19.16
N ARG A 271 17.70 6.87 19.50
CA ARG A 271 18.39 8.08 19.94
C ARG A 271 18.90 8.87 18.73
N MET A 272 18.72 10.19 18.79
CA MET A 272 19.31 11.12 17.83
C MET A 272 20.38 11.96 18.52
N PRO A 273 21.50 12.29 17.84
CA PRO A 273 22.40 13.34 18.29
C PRO A 273 21.63 14.66 18.41
N THR A 274 21.89 15.43 19.47
CA THR A 274 21.29 16.75 19.68
C THR A 274 22.37 17.80 19.93
N VAL A 275 22.10 19.03 19.49
CA VAL A 275 22.93 20.19 19.84
C VAL A 275 22.51 20.73 21.22
N PRO A 276 23.38 21.47 21.93
CA PRO A 276 23.00 22.20 23.14
C PRO A 276 21.79 23.10 22.88
N GLU A 277 20.89 23.23 23.86
CA GLU A 277 19.61 23.96 23.72
C GLU A 277 19.81 25.42 23.27
N GLU A 278 20.89 26.06 23.72
CA GLU A 278 21.31 27.41 23.34
C GLU A 278 21.63 27.57 21.84
N LYS A 279 21.90 26.47 21.14
CA LYS A 279 22.24 26.41 19.70
C LYS A 279 21.15 25.74 18.87
N ALA A 280 20.01 25.40 19.46
CA ALA A 280 18.90 24.73 18.79
C ALA A 280 18.02 25.72 18.00
N SER A 281 18.65 26.47 17.09
CA SER A 281 18.02 27.41 16.16
C SER A 281 18.42 27.06 14.73
N LEU A 282 17.50 27.20 13.76
CA LEU A 282 17.85 27.02 12.35
C LEU A 282 18.57 28.25 11.79
N PRO A 283 19.43 28.09 10.77
CA PRO A 283 19.95 29.22 10.01
C PRO A 283 18.83 30.07 9.43
N ASP A 284 18.98 31.39 9.45
CA ASP A 284 18.00 32.34 8.90
C ASP A 284 17.60 32.01 7.46
N VAL A 285 18.56 31.56 6.65
CA VAL A 285 18.34 31.16 5.25
C VAL A 285 17.35 30.01 5.15
N VAL A 286 17.45 29.02 6.04
CA VAL A 286 16.54 27.88 6.09
C VAL A 286 15.16 28.32 6.57
N GLY A 287 15.11 29.19 7.59
CA GLY A 287 13.86 29.82 8.04
C GLY A 287 13.13 30.58 6.92
N GLN A 288 13.85 31.35 6.12
CA GLN A 288 13.31 32.04 4.94
C GLN A 288 12.79 31.07 3.87
N GLN A 289 13.47 29.95 3.64
CA GLN A 289 13.01 28.92 2.69
C GLN A 289 11.70 28.28 3.14
N PHE A 290 11.53 27.97 4.42
CA PHE A 290 10.25 27.50 4.96
C PHE A 290 9.14 28.53 4.76
N GLN A 291 9.42 29.82 5.00
CA GLN A 291 8.45 30.89 4.80
C GLN A 291 8.06 31.03 3.32
N LEU A 292 9.04 30.98 2.41
CA LEU A 292 8.80 31.03 0.96
C LEU A 292 7.94 29.85 0.48
N PHE A 293 8.22 28.64 0.97
CA PHE A 293 7.38 27.48 0.68
C PHE A 293 5.96 27.67 1.20
N TYR A 294 5.82 28.16 2.44
CA TYR A 294 4.51 28.43 3.03
C TYR A 294 3.71 29.44 2.19
N ASP A 295 4.33 30.56 1.83
CA ASP A 295 3.66 31.64 1.10
C ASP A 295 3.30 31.22 -0.33
N ARG A 296 4.13 30.42 -1.00
CA ARG A 296 3.90 29.99 -2.40
C ARG A 296 2.97 28.78 -2.52
N TYR A 297 2.99 27.88 -1.54
CA TYR A 297 2.31 26.59 -1.64
C TYR A 297 1.18 26.45 -0.62
N VAL A 298 1.47 26.68 0.66
CA VAL A 298 0.52 26.41 1.74
C VAL A 298 -0.57 27.48 1.81
N SER A 299 -0.23 28.75 1.58
CA SER A 299 -1.16 29.89 1.66
C SER A 299 -2.39 29.77 0.75
N LEU A 300 -2.28 28.96 -0.32
CA LEU A 300 -3.33 28.71 -1.32
C LEU A 300 -4.46 27.81 -0.81
N PHE A 301 -4.25 27.11 0.31
CA PHE A 301 -5.24 26.19 0.86
C PHE A 301 -6.22 26.87 1.83
N GLN A 302 -7.34 26.18 2.09
CA GLN A 302 -8.30 26.58 3.12
C GLN A 302 -7.67 26.56 4.53
N GLU A 303 -8.16 27.39 5.44
CA GLU A 303 -7.65 27.59 6.81
C GLU A 303 -7.30 26.29 7.54
N LYS A 304 -8.24 25.35 7.66
CA LYS A 304 -7.98 24.05 8.32
C LYS A 304 -6.88 23.22 7.66
N THR A 305 -6.71 23.33 6.35
CA THR A 305 -5.64 22.63 5.62
C THR A 305 -4.29 23.32 5.86
N ARG A 306 -4.27 24.66 5.92
CA ARG A 306 -3.07 25.44 6.26
C ARG A 306 -2.53 25.06 7.64
N GLU A 307 -3.40 24.93 8.63
CA GLU A 307 -3.03 24.51 9.99
C GLU A 307 -2.34 23.15 10.01
N LEU A 308 -2.86 22.16 9.27
CA LEU A 308 -2.31 20.81 9.21
C LEU A 308 -0.93 20.76 8.52
N TYR A 309 -0.75 21.58 7.47
CA TYR A 309 0.54 21.73 6.79
C TYR A 309 1.54 22.46 7.68
N GLN A 310 1.12 23.53 8.35
CA GLN A 310 1.96 24.28 9.27
C GLN A 310 2.46 23.39 10.42
N GLU A 311 1.58 22.60 11.03
CA GLU A 311 1.93 21.64 12.08
C GLU A 311 3.02 20.64 11.61
N SER A 312 2.91 20.17 10.37
CA SER A 312 3.88 19.24 9.77
C SER A 312 5.24 19.90 9.52
N LEU A 313 5.23 21.17 9.09
CA LEU A 313 6.44 21.95 8.84
C LEU A 313 7.15 22.33 10.14
N ASP A 314 6.40 22.73 11.16
CA ASP A 314 6.95 23.09 12.46
C ASP A 314 7.59 21.87 13.15
N LEU A 315 6.99 20.69 13.01
CA LEU A 315 7.59 19.44 13.50
C LEU A 315 8.94 19.14 12.84
N LEU A 316 9.08 19.40 11.53
CA LEU A 316 10.36 19.29 10.84
C LEU A 316 11.35 20.35 11.34
N LYS A 317 10.92 21.61 11.50
CA LYS A 317 11.82 22.66 12.01
C LYS A 317 12.35 22.31 13.39
N ASP A 318 11.49 21.82 14.28
CA ASP A 318 11.89 21.40 15.63
C ASP A 318 12.92 20.28 15.58
N TYR A 319 12.67 19.26 14.75
CA TYR A 319 13.61 18.15 14.56
C TYR A 319 14.98 18.63 14.08
N LEU A 320 15.01 19.48 13.05
CA LEU A 320 16.24 19.99 12.46
C LEU A 320 16.99 20.92 13.43
N SER A 321 16.26 21.76 14.16
CA SER A 321 16.83 22.67 15.17
C SER A 321 17.52 21.89 16.28
N ILE A 322 16.84 20.87 16.82
CA ILE A 322 17.36 20.06 17.93
C ILE A 322 18.53 19.18 17.46
N ARG A 323 18.48 18.63 16.24
CA ARG A 323 19.51 17.73 15.73
C ARG A 323 20.78 18.46 15.28
N PHE A 324 20.63 19.55 14.55
CA PHE A 324 21.71 20.18 13.80
C PHE A 324 21.96 21.65 14.18
N GLY A 325 20.95 22.33 14.73
CA GLY A 325 21.03 23.76 15.05
C GLY A 325 21.45 24.62 13.86
N GLU A 326 22.26 25.65 14.13
CA GLU A 326 22.74 26.61 13.12
C GLU A 326 23.67 26.00 12.07
N SER A 327 24.11 24.76 12.25
CA SER A 327 24.95 24.05 11.27
C SER A 327 24.14 23.35 10.17
N PHE A 328 22.80 23.38 10.27
CA PHE A 328 21.93 22.64 9.36
C PHE A 328 22.08 23.08 7.90
N THR A 329 22.22 22.09 7.01
CA THR A 329 22.03 22.24 5.56
C THR A 329 21.25 21.05 5.04
N TRP A 330 20.46 21.24 3.97
CA TRP A 330 19.60 20.18 3.41
C TRP A 330 20.36 18.92 3.00
N SER A 331 21.64 19.02 2.66
CA SER A 331 22.51 17.88 2.31
C SER A 331 22.82 16.95 3.49
N LEU A 332 22.56 17.38 4.73
CA LEU A 332 22.73 16.54 5.93
C LEU A 332 21.59 15.53 6.13
N LEU A 333 20.55 15.56 5.29
CA LEU A 333 19.41 14.66 5.39
C LEU A 333 19.64 13.38 4.57
N ASP A 334 20.41 12.46 5.11
CA ASP A 334 20.55 11.11 4.55
C ASP A 334 19.32 10.22 4.84
N GLU A 335 19.37 8.97 4.35
CA GLU A 335 18.28 7.99 4.57
C GLU A 335 18.05 7.70 6.06
N GLN A 336 19.08 7.71 6.89
CA GLN A 336 19.00 7.43 8.33
C GLN A 336 18.29 8.58 9.06
N VAL A 337 18.69 9.83 8.79
CA VAL A 337 18.07 11.02 9.39
C VAL A 337 16.59 11.11 9.03
N LEU A 338 16.24 10.87 7.76
CA LEU A 338 14.85 10.90 7.30
C LEU A 338 14.03 9.72 7.86
N SER A 339 14.62 8.53 7.98
CA SER A 339 13.94 7.36 8.56
C SER A 339 13.68 7.55 10.05
N HIS A 340 14.63 8.14 10.79
CA HIS A 340 14.43 8.51 12.19
C HIS A 340 13.35 9.59 12.33
N PHE A 341 13.37 10.62 11.47
CA PHE A 341 12.37 11.67 11.51
C PHE A 341 10.95 11.14 11.23
N PHE A 342 10.76 10.32 10.20
CA PHE A 342 9.45 9.78 9.86
C PHE A 342 9.00 8.65 10.79
N GLY A 343 9.92 7.76 11.14
CA GLY A 343 9.64 6.55 11.89
C GLY A 343 9.60 6.73 13.40
N VAL A 344 10.43 7.62 13.95
CA VAL A 344 10.58 7.79 15.41
C VAL A 344 10.05 9.15 15.87
N TRP A 345 10.60 10.24 15.34
CA TRP A 345 10.27 11.59 15.81
C TRP A 345 8.79 11.93 15.58
N TYR A 346 8.25 11.62 14.40
CA TYR A 346 6.83 11.84 14.13
C TYR A 346 5.92 11.07 15.09
N VAL A 347 6.28 9.82 15.42
CA VAL A 347 5.51 8.98 16.34
C VAL A 347 5.54 9.54 17.76
N ASP A 348 6.69 10.08 18.19
CA ASP A 348 6.88 10.60 19.55
C ASP A 348 6.36 12.02 19.76
N LYS A 349 6.42 12.87 18.73
CA LYS A 349 6.15 14.32 18.86
C LYS A 349 5.02 14.83 17.97
N GLY A 350 4.68 14.12 16.90
CA GLY A 350 3.59 14.50 16.00
C GLY A 350 2.21 14.29 16.62
N LYS A 351 1.19 14.99 16.11
CA LYS A 351 -0.21 14.71 16.51
C LYS A 351 -0.70 13.53 15.69
N GLY A 352 -0.71 12.36 16.32
CA GLY A 352 -0.79 11.04 15.67
C GLY A 352 -2.06 10.73 14.85
N GLY A 353 -2.05 9.52 14.29
CA GLY A 353 -3.17 8.89 13.59
C GLY A 353 -2.92 8.63 12.09
N PRO A 354 -3.62 7.66 11.48
CA PRO A 354 -3.37 7.25 10.08
C PRO A 354 -3.63 8.36 9.05
N ILE A 355 -4.63 9.22 9.30
CA ILE A 355 -4.96 10.33 8.38
C ILE A 355 -3.93 11.46 8.50
N ARG A 356 -3.56 11.83 9.74
CA ARG A 356 -2.59 12.91 9.98
C ARG A 356 -1.19 12.53 9.49
N SER A 357 -0.76 11.28 9.65
CA SER A 357 0.52 10.79 9.10
C SER A 357 0.58 10.89 7.58
N ARG A 358 -0.52 10.61 6.86
CA ARG A 358 -0.58 10.82 5.40
C ARG A 358 -0.46 12.30 5.02
N ILE A 359 -1.11 13.20 5.76
CA ILE A 359 -1.03 14.65 5.53
C ILE A 359 0.39 15.16 5.78
N PHE A 360 1.01 14.70 6.87
CA PHE A 360 2.40 14.99 7.20
C PHE A 360 3.34 14.58 6.06
N LEU A 361 3.30 13.32 5.63
CA LEU A 361 4.16 12.81 4.55
C LEU A 361 3.91 13.56 3.23
N ASN A 362 2.65 13.87 2.89
CA ASN A 362 2.33 14.64 1.69
C ASN A 362 2.81 16.10 1.75
N THR A 363 2.75 16.73 2.93
CA THR A 363 3.30 18.07 3.15
C THR A 363 4.79 18.09 2.87
N LEU A 364 5.51 17.10 3.41
CA LEU A 364 6.95 16.97 3.19
C LEU A 364 7.30 16.64 1.74
N LYS A 365 6.52 15.79 1.07
CA LYS A 365 6.67 15.57 -0.37
C LYS A 365 6.58 16.87 -1.16
N GLY A 366 5.64 17.75 -0.81
CA GLY A 366 5.53 19.09 -1.38
C GLY A 366 6.78 19.93 -1.14
N LEU A 367 7.23 19.99 0.12
CA LEU A 367 8.42 20.74 0.53
C LEU A 367 9.69 20.26 -0.20
N PHE A 368 10.01 18.97 -0.14
CA PHE A 368 11.23 18.42 -0.74
C PHE A 368 11.22 18.53 -2.26
N ARG A 369 10.04 18.41 -2.89
CA ARG A 369 9.90 18.67 -4.33
C ARG A 369 10.19 20.12 -4.67
N TRP A 370 9.65 21.05 -3.88
CA TRP A 370 9.88 22.48 -4.04
C TRP A 370 11.36 22.86 -3.84
N ILE A 371 12.03 22.30 -2.83
CA ILE A 371 13.48 22.47 -2.58
C ILE A 371 14.29 22.10 -3.82
N ARG A 372 13.96 20.98 -4.48
CA ARG A 372 14.60 20.57 -5.72
C ARG A 372 14.27 21.52 -6.88
N GLU A 373 13.00 21.89 -7.04
CA GLU A 373 12.54 22.76 -8.14
C GLU A 373 13.14 24.17 -8.09
N GLU A 374 13.37 24.71 -6.90
CA GLU A 374 14.08 25.99 -6.70
C GLU A 374 15.62 25.82 -6.72
N ALA A 375 16.12 24.62 -7.01
CA ALA A 375 17.55 24.28 -7.04
C ALA A 375 18.30 24.60 -5.73
N ILE A 376 17.61 24.45 -4.59
CA ILE A 376 18.19 24.68 -3.25
C ILE A 376 19.08 23.50 -2.86
N CYS A 377 18.62 22.26 -3.08
CA CYS A 377 19.36 21.03 -2.81
C CYS A 377 18.75 19.85 -3.57
N ASP A 378 19.58 18.92 -4.05
CA ASP A 378 19.10 17.68 -4.70
C ASP A 378 18.88 16.54 -3.69
N ILE A 379 18.10 16.83 -2.65
CA ILE A 379 17.80 15.89 -1.56
C ILE A 379 16.62 14.95 -1.89
N TYR A 380 15.92 15.24 -2.99
CA TYR A 380 14.68 14.55 -3.35
C TYR A 380 14.86 13.04 -3.63
N PRO A 381 15.94 12.54 -4.26
CA PRO A 381 16.14 11.10 -4.45
C PRO A 381 16.23 10.35 -3.12
N THR A 382 17.01 10.87 -2.16
CA THR A 382 17.14 10.32 -0.81
C THR A 382 15.79 10.34 -0.08
N PHE A 383 15.09 11.48 -0.15
CA PHE A 383 13.72 11.58 0.38
C PHE A 383 12.75 10.58 -0.23
N ALA A 384 12.77 10.41 -1.56
CA ALA A 384 11.84 9.54 -2.28
C ALA A 384 12.02 8.07 -1.90
N SER A 385 13.26 7.65 -1.62
CA SER A 385 13.63 6.33 -1.10
C SER A 385 12.88 6.02 0.21
N VAL A 386 13.05 6.88 1.22
CA VAL A 386 12.45 6.72 2.55
C VAL A 386 10.92 6.96 2.54
N TYR A 387 10.46 7.92 1.74
CA TYR A 387 9.02 8.25 1.61
C TYR A 387 8.20 7.08 1.07
N LYS A 388 8.75 6.33 0.08
CA LYS A 388 8.05 5.20 -0.55
C LYS A 388 7.67 4.12 0.46
N GLU A 389 8.54 3.88 1.44
CA GLU A 389 8.29 2.95 2.53
C GLU A 389 7.37 3.57 3.60
N SER A 390 7.70 4.80 4.02
CA SER A 390 7.01 5.48 5.12
C SER A 390 5.53 5.77 4.85
N ILE A 391 5.13 5.98 3.58
CA ILE A 391 3.72 6.24 3.22
C ILE A 391 2.79 5.06 3.51
N GLN A 392 3.33 3.85 3.55
CA GLN A 392 2.59 2.64 3.90
C GLN A 392 2.78 2.30 5.38
N GLU A 393 4.02 2.33 5.86
CA GLU A 393 4.36 1.80 7.18
C GLU A 393 3.97 2.73 8.33
N LEU A 394 4.09 4.04 8.17
CA LEU A 394 3.78 4.98 9.25
C LEU A 394 2.30 4.98 9.64
N PRO A 395 1.33 5.04 8.69
CA PRO A 395 -0.09 4.87 9.04
C PRO A 395 -0.40 3.52 9.70
N ARG A 396 0.22 2.43 9.22
CA ARG A 396 0.06 1.08 9.77
C ARG A 396 0.56 0.99 11.22
N ALA A 397 1.65 1.66 11.56
CA ALA A 397 2.13 1.72 12.94
C ALA A 397 1.11 2.34 13.90
N PHE A 398 0.38 3.39 13.47
CA PHE A 398 -0.71 3.96 14.27
C PHE A 398 -1.93 3.03 14.37
N GLU A 399 -2.24 2.27 13.31
CA GLU A 399 -3.30 1.25 13.33
C GLU A 399 -2.94 0.10 14.28
N ALA A 400 -1.70 -0.39 14.22
CA ALA A 400 -1.14 -1.38 15.13
C ALA A 400 -1.19 -0.91 16.59
N ARG A 401 -0.76 0.32 16.88
CA ARG A 401 -0.85 0.92 18.22
C ARG A 401 -2.29 0.92 18.73
N ARG A 402 -3.23 1.37 17.90
CA ARG A 402 -4.64 1.43 18.27
C ARG A 402 -5.18 0.04 18.60
N TRP A 403 -4.89 -0.93 17.73
CA TRP A 403 -5.32 -2.32 17.94
C TRP A 403 -4.74 -2.92 19.22
N LEU A 404 -3.44 -2.71 19.48
CA LEU A 404 -2.78 -3.16 20.70
C LEU A 404 -3.36 -2.51 21.96
N ALA A 405 -3.68 -1.22 21.92
CA ALA A 405 -4.29 -0.53 23.06
C ALA A 405 -5.71 -1.05 23.35
N GLU A 406 -6.45 -1.41 22.30
CA GLU A 406 -7.83 -1.92 22.40
C GLU A 406 -7.88 -3.41 22.81
N ASN A 407 -6.90 -4.23 22.40
CA ASN A 407 -6.98 -5.70 22.51
C ASN A 407 -5.79 -6.37 23.21
N GLY A 408 -4.61 -5.75 23.24
CA GLY A 408 -3.34 -6.37 23.64
C GLY A 408 -2.90 -6.12 25.09
N LEU A 409 -3.64 -5.31 25.85
CA LEU A 409 -3.28 -4.95 27.23
C LEU A 409 -3.90 -5.91 28.26
N SER A 410 -3.04 -6.49 29.11
CA SER A 410 -3.49 -7.31 30.24
C SER A 410 -3.97 -6.44 31.40
N LYS A 411 -5.12 -6.80 31.99
CA LYS A 411 -5.66 -6.15 33.20
C LYS A 411 -5.02 -6.69 34.49
N GLU A 412 -4.35 -7.83 34.42
CA GLU A 412 -3.69 -8.46 35.57
C GLU A 412 -2.22 -8.05 35.64
N MET A 413 -1.89 -7.25 36.64
CA MET A 413 -0.52 -6.79 36.89
C MET A 413 0.21 -7.81 37.79
N ALA A 414 0.90 -8.77 37.19
CA ALA A 414 1.79 -9.69 37.92
C ALA A 414 3.26 -9.36 37.60
N PRO A 415 4.07 -8.92 38.59
CA PRO A 415 5.51 -8.73 38.40
C PRO A 415 6.25 -10.06 38.20
N PRO A 416 7.45 -10.07 37.55
CA PRO A 416 8.28 -8.92 37.18
C PRO A 416 7.86 -8.22 35.88
N PHE A 417 8.21 -6.93 35.74
CA PHE A 417 7.99 -6.14 34.52
C PHE A 417 9.31 -5.81 33.84
N VAL A 418 9.30 -5.81 32.51
CA VAL A 418 10.39 -5.35 31.66
C VAL A 418 9.90 -4.16 30.85
N GLU A 419 10.62 -3.05 30.92
CA GLU A 419 10.36 -1.82 30.16
C GLU A 419 11.42 -1.68 29.07
N GLY A 420 10.99 -1.31 27.87
CA GLY A 420 11.91 -1.19 26.74
C GLY A 420 11.21 -1.07 25.40
N ILE A 421 12.00 -1.27 24.35
CA ILE A 421 11.55 -1.34 22.96
C ILE A 421 11.74 -2.77 22.46
N PHE A 422 10.70 -3.35 21.90
CA PHE A 422 10.66 -4.75 21.47
C PHE A 422 10.24 -4.84 20.00
N GLN A 423 10.72 -5.84 19.26
CA GLN A 423 10.13 -6.12 17.95
C GLN A 423 8.77 -6.78 18.14
N LEU A 424 7.81 -6.31 17.35
CA LEU A 424 6.45 -6.79 17.32
C LEU A 424 6.16 -7.31 15.92
N GLY A 425 5.79 -8.57 15.82
CA GLY A 425 5.22 -9.17 14.63
C GLY A 425 3.71 -9.22 14.80
N ILE A 426 2.98 -8.56 13.92
CA ILE A 426 1.52 -8.73 13.83
C ILE A 426 1.26 -9.55 12.58
N SER A 427 0.43 -10.58 12.72
CA SER A 427 -0.04 -11.38 11.60
C SER A 427 -1.53 -11.66 11.70
N SER A 428 -2.08 -12.26 10.65
CA SER A 428 -3.45 -12.81 10.63
C SER A 428 -3.75 -13.80 11.76
N THR A 429 -2.74 -14.42 12.39
CA THR A 429 -2.89 -15.40 13.48
C THR A 429 -2.74 -14.79 14.88
N GLY A 430 -2.27 -13.55 14.99
CA GLY A 430 -2.11 -12.85 16.27
C GLY A 430 -0.91 -11.93 16.30
N ALA A 431 -0.51 -11.51 17.51
CA ALA A 431 0.69 -10.73 17.71
C ALA A 431 1.74 -11.56 18.45
N SER A 432 3.01 -11.31 18.16
CA SER A 432 4.16 -11.93 18.83
C SER A 432 5.25 -10.88 19.08
N LEU A 433 5.99 -11.05 20.17
CA LEU A 433 7.12 -10.19 20.51
C LEU A 433 8.42 -10.98 20.40
N GLU A 434 9.46 -10.33 19.88
CA GLU A 434 10.82 -10.85 19.99
C GLU A 434 11.38 -10.50 21.37
N ILE A 435 11.75 -11.53 22.13
CA ILE A 435 12.33 -11.42 23.47
C ILE A 435 13.49 -12.41 23.55
N GLY A 436 14.72 -11.89 23.63
CA GLY A 436 15.92 -12.71 23.88
C GLY A 436 16.24 -13.74 22.78
N GLY A 437 15.96 -13.41 21.52
CA GLY A 437 16.17 -14.28 20.35
C GLY A 437 15.00 -15.19 20.03
N GLN A 438 13.88 -15.08 20.74
CA GLN A 438 12.69 -15.93 20.55
C GLN A 438 11.43 -15.10 20.32
N TRP A 439 10.60 -15.55 19.37
CA TRP A 439 9.27 -14.99 19.14
C TRP A 439 8.26 -15.63 20.09
N ILE A 440 7.77 -14.84 21.04
CA ILE A 440 6.81 -15.27 22.06
C ILE A 440 5.42 -14.72 21.69
N PRO A 441 4.37 -15.55 21.63
CA PRO A 441 3.02 -15.08 21.33
C PRO A 441 2.52 -14.12 22.41
N LEU A 442 1.88 -13.02 21.97
CA LEU A 442 1.30 -12.01 22.84
C LEU A 442 -0.13 -12.40 23.19
N GLN A 443 -0.41 -12.56 24.48
CA GLN A 443 -1.75 -12.89 24.96
C GLN A 443 -2.64 -11.64 24.89
N ALA A 444 -3.34 -11.48 23.76
CA ALA A 444 -4.37 -10.47 23.59
C ALA A 444 -5.72 -10.98 24.11
N ASN A 445 -6.53 -10.12 24.72
CA ASN A 445 -7.94 -10.44 24.98
C ASN A 445 -8.65 -10.53 23.61
N ILE A 446 -8.87 -11.75 23.14
CA ILE A 446 -9.36 -12.06 21.79
C ILE A 446 -10.84 -11.65 21.67
N GLN A 447 -11.10 -10.38 21.41
CA GLN A 447 -12.39 -9.94 20.87
C GLN A 447 -12.31 -9.52 19.40
N SER A 448 -11.12 -9.29 18.84
CA SER A 448 -10.95 -8.97 17.41
C SER A 448 -9.54 -9.29 16.88
N PRO A 449 -9.40 -9.98 15.73
CA PRO A 449 -8.11 -10.15 15.06
C PRO A 449 -7.54 -8.77 14.61
N PRO A 450 -6.22 -8.68 14.34
CA PRO A 450 -5.63 -7.45 13.83
C PRO A 450 -6.31 -6.97 12.54
N PRO A 451 -6.43 -5.65 12.32
CA PRO A 451 -6.87 -5.08 11.05
C PRO A 451 -6.14 -5.69 9.85
N ALA A 452 -6.87 -5.99 8.77
CA ALA A 452 -6.30 -6.58 7.56
C ALA A 452 -5.20 -5.68 6.96
N GLY A 453 -4.06 -6.27 6.59
CA GLY A 453 -2.91 -5.55 6.04
C GLY A 453 -1.88 -5.09 7.08
N LEU A 454 -1.99 -5.55 8.33
CA LEU A 454 -0.97 -5.41 9.39
C LEU A 454 0.00 -6.61 9.47
N ASP A 455 0.06 -7.49 8.46
CA ASP A 455 1.05 -8.57 8.34
C ASP A 455 2.46 -7.98 8.14
N ASN A 456 2.99 -7.36 9.19
CA ASN A 456 4.17 -6.52 9.19
C ASN A 456 4.89 -6.59 10.54
N ARG A 457 6.16 -6.21 10.50
CA ARG A 457 6.97 -5.96 11.70
C ARG A 457 6.80 -4.52 12.14
N PHE A 458 6.89 -4.32 13.44
CA PHE A 458 6.88 -3.01 14.10
C PHE A 458 7.87 -3.03 15.26
N TRP A 459 8.17 -1.85 15.78
CA TRP A 459 8.78 -1.72 17.09
C TRP A 459 7.75 -1.21 18.07
N VAL A 460 7.68 -1.80 19.26
CA VAL A 460 6.76 -1.34 20.31
C VAL A 460 7.55 -0.90 21.53
N ARG A 461 7.30 0.33 21.98
CA ARG A 461 7.79 0.85 23.27
C ARG A 461 6.71 0.67 24.32
N GLY A 462 7.06 0.03 25.43
CA GLY A 462 6.11 -0.19 26.51
C GLY A 462 6.63 -1.10 27.62
N LYS A 463 5.70 -1.59 28.44
CA LYS A 463 5.98 -2.48 29.56
C LYS A 463 5.37 -3.85 29.30
N LEU A 464 6.15 -4.90 29.52
CA LEU A 464 5.69 -6.29 29.40
C LEU A 464 5.93 -7.07 30.70
N SER A 465 5.10 -8.09 30.92
CA SER A 465 5.30 -9.12 31.93
C SER A 465 5.62 -10.43 31.19
N PRO A 466 6.86 -10.94 31.27
CA PRO A 466 7.27 -12.15 30.56
C PRO A 466 6.74 -13.41 31.28
N HIS A 467 6.08 -14.31 30.55
CA HIS A 467 5.70 -15.64 31.04
C HIS A 467 6.38 -16.71 30.14
N PRO A 468 6.77 -17.89 30.66
CA PRO A 468 7.55 -18.89 29.90
C PRO A 468 6.98 -19.40 28.57
N ARG A 469 5.73 -19.08 28.24
CA ARG A 469 5.04 -19.53 27.02
C ARG A 469 4.26 -18.42 26.31
N GLU A 470 4.05 -17.28 26.96
CA GLU A 470 3.20 -16.19 26.48
C GLU A 470 3.72 -14.85 27.03
N ALA A 471 3.69 -13.80 26.22
CA ALA A 471 4.02 -12.45 26.68
C ALA A 471 2.73 -11.67 26.96
N ARG A 472 2.67 -10.96 28.09
CA ARG A 472 1.56 -10.05 28.40
C ARG A 472 2.05 -8.62 28.37
N MET A 473 1.40 -7.79 27.57
CA MET A 473 1.71 -6.37 27.52
C MET A 473 0.91 -5.62 28.56
N VAL A 474 1.58 -4.79 29.35
CA VAL A 474 1.01 -4.02 30.46
C VAL A 474 0.69 -2.60 30.01
N SER A 475 1.55 -2.02 29.17
CA SER A 475 1.31 -0.72 28.55
C SER A 475 1.95 -0.64 27.16
N VAL A 476 1.34 0.16 26.28
CA VAL A 476 1.88 0.55 24.97
C VAL A 476 2.01 2.06 24.94
N GLU A 477 3.24 2.54 24.87
CA GLU A 477 3.53 3.97 24.80
C GLU A 477 3.61 4.45 23.36
N ALA A 478 4.25 3.66 22.50
CA ALA A 478 4.39 3.93 21.07
C ALA A 478 4.53 2.64 20.28
N VAL A 479 4.10 2.69 19.01
CA VAL A 479 4.43 1.68 18.00
C VAL A 479 5.04 2.42 16.83
N TYR A 480 6.21 1.99 16.40
CA TYR A 480 6.98 2.58 15.32
C TYR A 480 6.96 1.67 14.09
N PRO A 481 6.96 2.24 12.88
CA PRO A 481 7.11 1.46 11.66
C PRO A 481 8.47 0.76 11.62
N TYR A 482 8.50 -0.39 10.96
CA TYR A 482 9.73 -1.11 10.69
C TYR A 482 10.26 -0.71 9.31
N LEU A 483 11.20 0.24 9.29
CA LEU A 483 11.83 0.73 8.06
C LEU A 483 13.13 -0.04 7.79
N ARG A 484 13.44 -0.32 6.52
CA ARG A 484 14.65 -1.06 6.09
C ARG A 484 15.97 -0.53 6.61
N VAL A 485 16.07 0.77 6.87
CA VAL A 485 17.30 1.36 7.44
C VAL A 485 17.59 0.76 8.83
N PHE A 486 16.55 0.45 9.60
CA PHE A 486 16.69 -0.20 10.91
C PHE A 486 17.12 -1.68 10.81
N GLU A 487 16.91 -2.35 9.67
CA GLU A 487 17.42 -3.72 9.45
C GLU A 487 18.94 -3.74 9.25
N ARG A 488 19.48 -2.75 8.51
CA ARG A 488 20.91 -2.69 8.20
C ARG A 488 21.75 -2.44 9.45
N GLU A 489 21.29 -1.58 10.35
CA GLU A 489 21.98 -1.26 11.61
C GLU A 489 21.95 -2.40 12.63
N LEU A 490 21.01 -3.35 12.49
CA LEU A 490 20.96 -4.56 13.34
C LEU A 490 21.83 -5.70 12.81
N ALA A 491 22.21 -5.64 11.52
CA ALA A 491 23.03 -6.64 10.86
C ALA A 491 24.53 -6.30 10.86
N GLU A 492 24.88 -5.04 11.13
CA GLU A 492 26.23 -4.51 11.36
C GLU A 492 26.59 -4.50 12.85
#